data_AF-H1AB55-F1
#
_entry.id   AF-H1AB55-F1
#
_cell.length_a   1.000
_cell.length_b   1.000
_cell.length_c   1.000
_cell.angle_alpha   90.00
_cell.angle_beta   90.00
_cell.angle_gamma   90.00
#
_symmetry.space_group_name_H-M   'P 1'
#
loop_
_entity.id
_entity.type
_entity.pdbx_description
1 polymer ?
#
loop_
_entity_poly.entity_id
_entity_poly.type
_entity_poly.pdbx_seq_one_letter_code
_entity_poly.pdbx_strand_id
1 'polypeptide(L)'
;TIVLQGQDGVVEQARRQIEDLVPVYAVLDYTNSEIIKRELVMARISLLGTEYFEDLLLHHHTSTNAGAADSQELVAEIREKQFHPANLPASEVLRLKHEHLNDITNLTNNFGGRVVDISETSCIVELSAKPTRISAFLKLVEPFGVLECARSGMMALPRTPLKTSTEEAADEDEKISEIVDISQLPPG
;
A
#
# COMPACT_ATOMS: atom_id res chain seq x y z
N THR A 1 2.64 10.99 -12.62
CA THR A 1 2.79 11.51 -11.25
C THR A 1 4.14 11.13 -10.74
N ILE A 2 4.92 12.09 -10.24
CA ILE A 2 6.27 11.85 -9.72
C ILE A 2 6.23 12.06 -8.21
N VAL A 3 6.86 11.16 -7.45
CA VAL A 3 7.03 11.30 -6.00
C VAL A 3 8.52 11.40 -5.72
N LEU A 4 8.92 12.49 -5.06
CA LEU A 4 10.31 12.78 -4.73
C LEU A 4 10.44 12.91 -3.20
N GLN A 5 11.61 12.60 -2.69
CA GLN A 5 12.01 12.88 -1.30
C GLN A 5 13.24 13.78 -1.34
N GLY A 6 13.26 14.83 -0.51
CA GLY A 6 14.35 15.79 -0.47
C GLY A 6 13.94 17.10 0.20
N GLN A 7 14.89 18.03 0.30
CA GLN A 7 14.62 19.41 0.72
C GLN A 7 13.91 20.18 -0.39
N ASP A 8 13.09 21.16 -0.02
CA ASP A 8 12.27 21.97 -0.94
C ASP A 8 13.10 22.57 -2.08
N GLY A 9 14.31 23.06 -1.81
CA GLY A 9 15.19 23.61 -2.84
C GLY A 9 15.60 22.59 -3.92
N VAL A 10 15.82 21.33 -3.53
CA VAL A 10 16.18 20.24 -4.46
C VAL A 10 14.96 19.80 -5.27
N VAL A 11 13.80 19.71 -4.62
CA VAL A 11 12.54 19.32 -5.28
C VAL A 11 12.10 20.39 -6.28
N GLU A 12 12.20 21.66 -5.91
CA GLU A 12 11.88 22.79 -6.81
C GLU A 12 12.87 22.87 -7.97
N GLN A 13 14.16 22.58 -7.74
CA GLN A 13 15.13 22.47 -8.83
C GLN A 13 14.76 21.34 -9.81
N ALA A 14 14.38 20.16 -9.31
CA ALA A 14 13.95 19.05 -10.15
C ALA A 14 12.67 19.39 -10.93
N ARG A 15 11.72 20.09 -10.31
CA ARG A 15 10.48 20.56 -10.96
C ARG A 15 10.79 21.48 -12.14
N ARG A 16 11.63 22.49 -11.93
CA ARG A 16 12.05 23.44 -12.98
C ARG A 16 12.81 22.78 -14.12
N GLN A 17 13.66 21.79 -13.83
CA GLN A 17 14.39 21.06 -14.87
C GLN A 17 13.47 20.27 -15.79
N ILE A 18 12.42 19.66 -15.26
CA ILE A 18 11.44 18.92 -16.07
C ILE A 18 10.55 19.88 -16.86
N GLU A 19 10.22 21.03 -16.28
CA GLU A 19 9.40 22.05 -16.93
C GLU A 19 10.07 22.70 -18.15
N ASP A 20 11.41 22.77 -18.17
CA ASP A 20 12.18 23.31 -19.31
C ASP A 20 12.24 22.37 -20.53
N LEU A 21 11.76 21.12 -20.40
CA LEU A 21 11.78 20.15 -21.50
C LEU A 21 10.74 20.50 -22.57
N VAL A 22 11.15 20.53 -23.83
CA VAL A 22 10.29 20.82 -25.01
C VAL A 22 8.94 20.05 -25.03
N PRO A 23 8.86 18.73 -24.72
CA PRO A 23 7.59 18.01 -24.74
C PRO A 23 6.70 18.24 -23.50
N VAL A 24 7.11 19.09 -22.54
CA VAL A 24 6.39 19.33 -21.28
C VAL A 24 5.65 20.66 -21.34
N TYR A 25 4.36 20.64 -20.99
CA TYR A 25 3.53 21.84 -20.98
C TYR A 25 3.67 22.63 -19.66
N ALA A 26 3.59 21.94 -18.53
CA ALA A 26 3.73 22.50 -17.19
C ALA A 26 4.02 21.39 -16.18
N VAL A 27 4.72 21.73 -15.09
CA VAL A 27 4.94 20.83 -13.96
C VAL A 27 4.36 21.43 -12.69
N LEU A 28 3.20 20.88 -12.29
CA LEU A 28 2.44 21.32 -11.11
C LEU A 28 2.99 20.63 -9.86
N ASP A 29 3.20 21.41 -8.79
CA ASP A 29 3.50 20.89 -7.46
C ASP A 29 2.21 20.75 -6.64
N TYR A 30 1.96 19.55 -6.13
CA TYR A 30 0.81 19.22 -5.29
C TYR A 30 1.19 18.92 -3.82
N THR A 31 2.41 19.25 -3.40
CA THR A 31 2.90 18.96 -2.05
C THR A 31 2.02 19.57 -0.96
N ASN A 32 1.61 20.82 -1.13
CA ASN A 32 0.75 21.57 -0.19
C ASN A 32 -0.70 21.68 -0.66
N SER A 33 -1.12 20.86 -1.62
CA SER A 33 -2.48 20.87 -2.17
C SER A 33 -3.29 19.69 -1.66
N GLU A 34 -4.60 19.89 -1.52
CA GLU A 34 -5.51 18.79 -1.24
C GLU A 34 -5.64 17.88 -2.46
N ILE A 35 -5.14 16.66 -2.33
CA ILE A 35 -5.13 15.68 -3.42
C ILE A 35 -5.71 14.34 -2.98
N ILE A 36 -6.35 13.66 -3.93
CA ILE A 36 -6.74 12.26 -3.80
C ILE A 36 -5.58 11.41 -4.29
N LYS A 37 -4.87 10.78 -3.35
CA LYS A 37 -3.80 9.80 -3.63
C LYS A 37 -4.43 8.43 -3.86
N ARG A 38 -4.06 7.79 -4.97
CA ARG A 38 -4.44 6.41 -5.27
C ARG A 38 -3.23 5.62 -5.75
N GLU A 39 -3.29 4.35 -5.49
CA GLU A 39 -2.36 3.33 -5.92
C GLU A 39 -3.19 2.05 -6.05
N LEU A 40 -2.73 1.12 -6.88
CA LEU A 40 -3.39 -0.17 -7.11
C LEU A 40 -2.41 -1.27 -6.67
N VAL A 41 -2.92 -2.27 -5.95
CA VAL A 41 -2.17 -3.49 -5.68
C VAL A 41 -2.98 -4.71 -6.10
N MET A 42 -2.30 -5.67 -6.70
CA MET A 42 -2.78 -7.03 -6.90
C MET A 42 -1.79 -7.97 -6.24
N ALA A 43 -2.26 -8.88 -5.39
CA ALA A 43 -1.38 -9.82 -4.70
C ALA A 43 -1.97 -11.23 -4.72
N ARG A 44 -1.14 -12.21 -5.06
CA ARG A 44 -1.47 -13.64 -4.90
C ARG A 44 -1.04 -14.07 -3.50
N ILE A 45 -1.97 -14.62 -2.73
CA ILE A 45 -1.78 -14.99 -1.32
C ILE A 45 -2.01 -16.49 -1.17
N SER A 46 -1.16 -17.15 -0.40
CA SER A 46 -1.28 -18.57 -0.07
C SER A 46 -2.50 -18.83 0.82
N LEU A 47 -3.17 -19.96 0.60
CA LEU A 47 -4.24 -20.47 1.49
C LEU A 47 -3.75 -21.62 2.38
N LEU A 48 -2.50 -22.05 2.20
CA LEU A 48 -1.93 -23.22 2.88
C LEU A 48 -1.36 -22.92 4.28
N GLY A 49 -1.36 -21.64 4.69
CA GLY A 49 -0.88 -21.21 6.00
C GLY A 49 0.61 -20.84 6.03
N THR A 50 1.06 -20.43 7.22
CA THR A 50 2.40 -19.88 7.47
C THR A 50 3.49 -20.93 7.31
N GLU A 51 3.29 -22.14 7.84
CA GLU A 51 4.27 -23.22 7.82
C GLU A 51 4.61 -23.64 6.40
N TYR A 52 3.60 -23.73 5.53
CA TYR A 52 3.81 -23.99 4.11
C TYR A 52 4.56 -22.84 3.42
N PHE A 53 4.26 -21.59 3.79
CA PHE A 53 4.94 -20.44 3.20
C PHE A 53 6.42 -20.38 3.58
N GLU A 54 6.77 -20.75 4.82
CA GLU A 54 8.16 -20.86 5.26
C GLU A 54 8.93 -21.95 4.50
N ASP A 55 8.35 -23.15 4.33
CA ASP A 55 8.96 -24.23 3.52
C ASP A 55 9.17 -23.76 2.07
N LEU A 56 8.15 -23.12 1.47
CA LEU A 56 8.23 -22.60 0.11
C LEU A 56 9.33 -21.53 -0.06
N LEU A 57 9.45 -20.61 0.88
CA LEU A 57 10.42 -19.51 0.83
C LEU A 57 11.85 -20.06 0.98
N LEU A 58 12.05 -21.03 1.88
CA LEU A 58 13.34 -21.71 2.07
C LEU A 58 13.71 -22.56 0.85
N HIS A 59 12.74 -23.24 0.22
CA HIS A 59 12.96 -24.01 -0.99
C HIS A 59 13.47 -23.14 -2.16
N HIS A 60 12.92 -21.95 -2.37
CA HIS A 60 13.44 -21.03 -3.39
C HIS A 60 14.82 -20.43 -3.01
N HIS A 61 15.03 -20.15 -1.73
CA HIS A 61 16.31 -19.60 -1.25
C HIS A 61 17.47 -20.60 -1.43
N THR A 62 17.26 -21.88 -1.12
CA THR A 62 18.26 -22.95 -1.31
C THR A 62 18.60 -23.22 -2.77
N SER A 63 17.65 -23.00 -3.70
CA SER A 63 17.95 -23.06 -5.14
C SER A 63 18.93 -21.98 -5.61
N THR A 64 19.06 -20.89 -4.85
CA THR A 64 19.88 -19.73 -5.23
C THR A 64 21.19 -19.68 -4.44
N ASN A 65 21.16 -20.08 -3.17
CA ASN A 65 22.30 -20.08 -2.25
C ASN A 65 22.74 -21.52 -1.97
N ALA A 66 23.93 -21.89 -2.45
CA ALA A 66 24.52 -23.23 -2.35
C ALA A 66 25.04 -23.60 -0.94
N GLY A 67 24.27 -23.29 0.12
CA GLY A 67 24.46 -23.78 1.49
C GLY A 67 23.48 -24.92 1.76
N ALA A 68 23.89 -26.16 1.47
CA ALA A 68 22.99 -27.32 1.52
C ALA A 68 22.93 -28.01 2.90
N ALA A 69 23.87 -27.73 3.80
CA ALA A 69 24.02 -28.48 5.05
C ALA A 69 23.26 -27.86 6.23
N ASP A 70 23.12 -26.54 6.26
CA ASP A 70 22.38 -25.78 7.27
C ASP A 70 20.87 -25.74 6.97
N SER A 71 20.49 -25.70 5.69
CA SER A 71 19.10 -25.60 5.26
C SER A 71 18.25 -26.86 5.49
N GLN A 72 18.85 -28.06 5.53
CA GLN A 72 18.10 -29.31 5.75
C GLN A 72 17.50 -29.41 7.16
N GLU A 73 18.23 -28.93 8.17
CA GLU A 73 17.75 -28.92 9.56
C GLU A 73 16.52 -28.00 9.70
N LEU A 74 16.57 -26.80 9.11
CA LEU A 74 15.44 -25.88 9.11
C LEU A 74 14.23 -26.43 8.35
N VAL A 75 14.43 -27.08 7.19
CA VAL A 75 13.31 -27.70 6.45
C VAL A 75 12.65 -28.79 7.29
N ALA A 76 13.43 -29.62 7.99
CA ALA A 76 12.91 -30.66 8.87
C ALA A 76 12.09 -30.05 10.02
N GLU A 77 12.62 -29.02 10.69
CA GLU A 77 11.92 -28.30 11.76
C GLU A 77 10.58 -27.71 11.29
N ILE A 78 10.54 -27.07 10.13
CA ILE A 78 9.31 -26.48 9.57
C ILE A 78 8.27 -27.58 9.28
N ARG A 79 8.70 -28.71 8.70
CA ARG A 79 7.80 -29.81 8.35
C ARG A 79 7.33 -30.62 9.55
N GLU A 80 7.98 -30.52 10.70
CA GLU A 80 7.51 -31.11 11.96
C GLU A 80 6.45 -30.26 12.67
N LYS A 81 6.20 -29.02 12.22
CA LYS A 81 5.17 -28.15 12.82
C LYS A 81 3.77 -28.74 12.70
N GLN A 82 2.96 -28.50 13.73
CA GLN A 82 1.63 -29.08 13.88
C GLN A 82 0.70 -28.80 12.71
N PHE A 83 0.66 -27.56 12.20
CA PHE A 83 -0.26 -27.14 11.14
C PHE A 83 0.34 -27.18 9.73
N HIS A 84 1.50 -27.82 9.56
CA HIS A 84 2.06 -28.02 8.22
C HIS A 84 1.15 -28.97 7.41
N PRO A 85 0.82 -28.66 6.13
CA PRO A 85 -0.13 -29.47 5.35
C PRO A 85 0.23 -30.95 5.20
N ALA A 86 1.51 -31.32 5.34
CA ALA A 86 1.97 -32.71 5.30
C ALA A 86 1.54 -33.54 6.54
N ASN A 87 1.26 -32.89 7.66
CA ASN A 87 0.93 -33.53 8.94
C ASN A 87 -0.58 -33.57 9.21
N LEU A 88 -1.38 -32.93 8.37
CA LEU A 88 -2.81 -32.77 8.55
C LEU A 88 -3.62 -33.68 7.60
N PRO A 89 -4.77 -34.21 8.04
CA PRO A 89 -5.71 -34.89 7.16
C PRO A 89 -6.21 -33.97 6.04
N ALA A 90 -6.43 -34.51 4.84
CA ALA A 90 -6.89 -33.74 3.67
C ALA A 90 -8.17 -32.92 3.93
N SER A 91 -9.11 -33.45 4.73
CA SER A 91 -10.33 -32.74 5.11
C SER A 91 -10.08 -31.54 6.03
N GLU A 92 -9.04 -31.61 6.88
CA GLU A 92 -8.66 -30.53 7.78
C GLU A 92 -7.94 -29.42 7.01
N VAL A 93 -6.99 -29.79 6.14
CA VAL A 93 -6.34 -28.85 5.22
C VAL A 93 -7.37 -28.11 4.36
N LEU A 94 -8.39 -28.82 3.86
CA LEU A 94 -9.46 -28.20 3.08
C LEU A 94 -10.24 -27.13 3.87
N ARG A 95 -10.51 -27.37 5.16
CA ARG A 95 -11.20 -26.40 6.02
C ARG A 95 -10.32 -25.20 6.30
N LEU A 96 -9.04 -25.41 6.67
CA LEU A 96 -8.08 -24.34 6.91
C LEU A 96 -7.90 -23.45 5.67
N LYS A 97 -7.85 -24.04 4.47
CA LYS A 97 -7.82 -23.26 3.21
C LYS A 97 -9.00 -22.31 3.07
N HIS A 98 -10.22 -22.77 3.39
CA HIS A 98 -11.42 -21.95 3.30
C HIS A 98 -11.52 -20.94 4.45
N GLU A 99 -11.01 -21.28 5.62
CA GLU A 99 -10.89 -20.36 6.76
C GLU A 99 -9.96 -19.19 6.43
N HIS A 100 -8.74 -19.48 5.98
CA HIS A 100 -7.80 -18.47 5.51
C HIS A 100 -8.37 -17.63 4.37
N LEU A 101 -9.06 -18.25 3.41
CA LEU A 101 -9.73 -17.54 2.32
C LEU A 101 -10.79 -16.57 2.85
N ASN A 102 -11.60 -16.98 3.82
CA ASN A 102 -12.60 -16.11 4.44
C ASN A 102 -11.96 -14.95 5.18
N ASP A 103 -10.88 -15.18 5.93
CA ASP A 103 -10.15 -14.14 6.66
C ASP A 103 -9.54 -13.10 5.71
N ILE A 104 -8.86 -13.56 4.65
CA ILE A 104 -8.32 -12.70 3.59
C ILE A 104 -9.44 -11.92 2.92
N THR A 105 -10.58 -12.56 2.63
CA THR A 105 -11.75 -11.91 2.03
C THR A 105 -12.32 -10.83 2.94
N ASN A 106 -12.46 -11.11 4.23
CA ASN A 106 -12.95 -10.15 5.23
C ASN A 106 -12.02 -8.94 5.36
N LEU A 107 -10.70 -9.18 5.44
CA LEU A 107 -9.69 -8.12 5.46
C LEU A 107 -9.77 -7.29 4.17
N THR A 108 -9.82 -7.94 3.01
CA THR A 108 -9.90 -7.28 1.71
C THR A 108 -11.15 -6.41 1.60
N ASN A 109 -12.31 -6.93 2.02
CA ASN A 109 -13.58 -6.21 2.02
C ASN A 109 -13.54 -5.00 2.95
N ASN A 110 -12.97 -5.13 4.15
CA ASN A 110 -12.80 -4.01 5.08
C ASN A 110 -11.93 -2.89 4.50
N PHE A 111 -10.90 -3.26 3.74
CA PHE A 111 -10.02 -2.31 3.08
C PHE A 111 -10.65 -1.65 1.84
N GLY A 112 -11.77 -2.19 1.34
CA GLY A 112 -12.46 -1.74 0.13
C GLY A 112 -11.91 -2.38 -1.15
N GLY A 113 -11.27 -3.53 -1.05
CA GLY A 113 -10.75 -4.32 -2.16
C GLY A 113 -11.73 -5.39 -2.63
N ARG A 114 -11.23 -6.30 -3.48
CA ARG A 114 -11.97 -7.45 -4.02
C ARG A 114 -11.06 -8.68 -4.10
N VAL A 115 -11.64 -9.86 -3.92
CA VAL A 115 -11.00 -11.12 -4.32
C VAL A 115 -11.37 -11.37 -5.78
N VAL A 116 -10.38 -11.44 -6.67
CA VAL A 116 -10.58 -11.51 -8.13
C VAL A 116 -10.33 -12.89 -8.71
N ASP A 117 -9.58 -13.75 -8.00
CA ASP A 117 -9.30 -15.13 -8.40
C ASP A 117 -9.19 -16.02 -7.16
N ILE A 118 -9.67 -17.26 -7.27
CA ILE A 118 -9.60 -18.28 -6.21
C ILE A 118 -9.16 -19.59 -6.86
N SER A 119 -8.05 -20.14 -6.38
CA SER A 119 -7.45 -21.39 -6.83
C SER A 119 -7.38 -22.40 -5.67
N GLU A 120 -6.88 -23.61 -5.94
CA GLU A 120 -6.82 -24.69 -4.94
C GLU A 120 -5.87 -24.41 -3.76
N THR A 121 -4.86 -23.57 -3.97
CA THR A 121 -3.80 -23.29 -2.99
C THR A 121 -3.56 -21.81 -2.74
N SER A 122 -4.21 -20.93 -3.50
CA SER A 122 -4.01 -19.48 -3.40
C SER A 122 -5.24 -18.71 -3.85
N CYS A 123 -5.28 -17.42 -3.55
CA CYS A 123 -6.25 -16.47 -4.10
C CYS A 123 -5.55 -15.19 -4.54
N ILE A 124 -6.16 -14.42 -5.44
CA ILE A 124 -5.67 -13.10 -5.84
C ILE A 124 -6.62 -12.03 -5.31
N VAL A 125 -6.05 -11.06 -4.60
CA VAL A 125 -6.76 -9.88 -4.12
C VAL A 125 -6.37 -8.65 -4.92
N GLU A 126 -7.31 -7.71 -5.05
CA GLU A 126 -7.13 -6.42 -5.67
C GLU A 126 -7.57 -5.31 -4.70
N LEU A 127 -6.76 -4.26 -4.55
CA LEU A 127 -7.10 -3.10 -3.72
C LEU A 127 -6.63 -1.81 -4.37
N SER A 128 -7.52 -0.81 -4.42
CA SER A 128 -7.16 0.56 -4.79
C SER A 128 -7.37 1.52 -3.62
N ALA A 129 -6.29 2.13 -3.13
CA ALA A 129 -6.33 3.01 -1.97
C ALA A 129 -5.15 3.99 -1.96
N LYS A 130 -5.09 4.87 -0.95
CA LYS A 130 -3.89 5.69 -0.70
C LYS A 130 -2.68 4.80 -0.34
N PRO A 131 -1.44 5.18 -0.69
CA PRO A 131 -0.27 4.30 -0.46
C PRO A 131 -0.08 3.82 0.98
N THR A 132 -0.39 4.67 1.96
CA THR A 132 -0.32 4.30 3.38
C THR A 132 -1.33 3.22 3.77
N ARG A 133 -2.53 3.23 3.18
CA ARG A 133 -3.56 2.21 3.41
C ARG A 133 -3.21 0.89 2.71
N ILE A 134 -2.59 0.95 1.52
CA ILE A 134 -2.11 -0.25 0.83
C ILE A 134 -0.99 -0.93 1.61
N SER A 135 0.01 -0.17 2.10
CA SER A 135 1.08 -0.75 2.90
C SER A 135 0.55 -1.39 4.20
N ALA A 136 -0.45 -0.78 4.85
CA ALA A 136 -1.10 -1.37 6.02
C ALA A 136 -1.84 -2.68 5.67
N PHE A 137 -2.56 -2.72 4.54
CA PHE A 137 -3.22 -3.93 4.06
C PHE A 137 -2.21 -5.06 3.81
N LEU A 138 -1.12 -4.76 3.08
CA LEU A 138 -0.07 -5.73 2.80
C LEU A 138 0.55 -6.30 4.08
N LYS A 139 0.73 -5.46 5.12
CA LYS A 139 1.24 -5.93 6.42
C LYS A 139 0.28 -6.86 7.15
N LEU A 140 -1.03 -6.64 7.04
CA LEU A 140 -2.04 -7.51 7.66
C LEU A 140 -2.19 -8.85 6.95
N VAL A 141 -1.97 -8.89 5.64
CA VAL A 141 -2.08 -10.12 4.84
C VAL A 141 -0.74 -10.87 4.72
N GLU A 142 0.38 -10.25 5.09
CA GLU A 142 1.71 -10.84 5.11
C GLU A 142 1.78 -12.20 5.84
N PRO A 143 1.15 -12.41 7.01
CA PRO A 143 1.22 -13.69 7.71
C PRO A 143 0.62 -14.88 6.95
N PHE A 144 -0.34 -14.64 6.04
CA PHE A 144 -0.89 -15.71 5.20
C PHE A 144 0.09 -16.16 4.11
N GLY A 145 1.12 -15.37 3.82
CA GLY A 145 2.12 -15.64 2.80
C GLY A 145 1.77 -15.04 1.45
N VAL A 146 2.36 -13.88 1.14
CA VAL A 146 2.24 -13.22 -0.18
C VAL A 146 3.19 -13.91 -1.16
N LEU A 147 2.62 -14.67 -2.10
CA LEU A 147 3.36 -15.43 -3.12
C LEU A 147 3.87 -14.53 -4.25
N GLU A 148 3.05 -13.57 -4.66
CA GLU A 148 3.36 -12.64 -5.74
C GLU A 148 2.65 -11.31 -5.46
N CYS A 149 3.29 -10.18 -5.77
CA CYS A 149 2.72 -8.86 -5.57
C CYS A 149 3.06 -7.94 -6.74
N ALA A 150 2.03 -7.33 -7.32
CA ALA A 150 2.14 -6.26 -8.30
C ALA A 150 1.52 -4.99 -7.70
N ARG A 151 2.37 -4.00 -7.44
CA ARG A 151 1.97 -2.71 -6.86
C ARG A 151 2.31 -1.60 -7.85
N SER A 152 1.32 -0.77 -8.17
CA SER A 152 1.50 0.36 -9.09
C SER A 152 2.30 1.49 -8.42
N GLY A 153 2.69 2.51 -9.20
CA GLY A 153 3.09 3.79 -8.62
C GLY A 153 1.89 4.58 -8.08
N MET A 154 2.17 5.59 -7.25
CA MET A 154 1.15 6.52 -6.77
C MET A 154 0.68 7.44 -7.90
N MET A 155 -0.64 7.50 -8.09
CA MET A 155 -1.32 8.53 -8.87
C MET A 155 -1.99 9.54 -7.94
N ALA A 156 -2.15 10.76 -8.44
CA ALA A 156 -2.74 11.86 -7.69
C ALA A 156 -3.62 12.71 -8.61
N LEU A 157 -4.76 13.15 -8.07
CA LEU A 157 -5.64 14.12 -8.70
C LEU A 157 -6.03 15.18 -7.64
N PRO A 158 -5.95 16.48 -7.95
CA PRO A 158 -6.38 17.52 -7.02
C PRO A 158 -7.88 17.40 -6.76
N ARG A 159 -8.27 17.63 -5.52
CA ARG A 159 -9.67 17.75 -5.12
C ARG A 159 -9.96 19.19 -4.75
N THR A 160 -11.21 19.60 -4.95
CA THR A 160 -11.69 20.90 -4.47
C THR A 160 -12.10 20.75 -3.01
N PRO A 161 -11.46 21.46 -2.06
CA PRO A 161 -12.00 21.59 -0.71
C PRO A 161 -13.38 22.25 -0.80
N LEU A 162 -14.37 21.65 -0.14
CA LEU A 162 -15.64 22.32 0.12
C LEU A 162 -15.56 22.86 1.54
N LYS A 163 -15.79 24.16 1.69
CA LYS A 163 -15.94 24.81 2.98
C LYS A 163 -17.41 25.18 3.16
N THR A 164 -17.87 25.21 4.41
CA THR A 164 -19.23 25.71 4.68
C THR A 164 -19.25 27.23 4.52
N SER A 165 -20.40 27.82 4.20
CA SER A 165 -20.51 29.28 4.00
C SER A 165 -20.07 30.09 5.23
N THR A 166 -20.17 29.52 6.44
CA THR A 166 -19.68 30.13 7.68
C THR A 166 -18.16 30.09 7.80
N GLU A 167 -17.52 29.02 7.34
CA GLU A 167 -16.05 28.90 7.35
C GLU A 167 -15.43 29.76 6.24
N GLU A 168 -16.07 29.84 5.07
CA GLU A 168 -15.63 30.72 3.98
C GLU A 168 -15.65 32.20 4.39
N ALA A 169 -16.68 32.63 5.13
CA ALA A 169 -16.76 33.99 5.65
C ALA A 169 -15.66 34.28 6.69
N ALA A 170 -15.35 33.32 7.56
CA ALA A 170 -14.28 33.47 8.55
C ALA A 170 -12.89 33.56 7.91
N ASP A 171 -12.62 32.77 6.86
CA ASP A 171 -11.36 32.83 6.10
C ASP A 171 -11.21 34.16 5.34
N GLU A 172 -12.31 34.71 4.80
CA GLU A 172 -12.30 36.04 4.17
C GLU A 172 -11.99 37.13 5.21
N ASP A 173 -12.60 37.07 6.39
CA ASP A 173 -12.34 38.02 7.48
C ASP A 173 -10.89 37.95 7.97
N GLU A 174 -10.32 36.75 8.10
CA GLU A 174 -8.90 36.56 8.45
C GLU A 174 -7.99 37.14 7.36
N LYS A 175 -8.22 36.83 6.07
CA LYS A 175 -7.43 37.40 4.97
C LYS A 175 -7.54 38.92 4.89
N ILE A 176 -8.73 39.48 5.10
CA ILE A 176 -8.93 40.93 5.12
C ILE A 176 -8.14 41.55 6.28
N SER A 177 -8.14 40.91 7.46
CA SER A 177 -7.37 41.39 8.62
C SER A 177 -5.86 41.29 8.45
N GLU A 178 -5.35 40.30 7.70
CA GLU A 178 -3.92 40.21 7.34
C GLU A 178 -3.50 41.27 6.32
N ILE A 179 -4.41 41.64 5.40
CA ILE A 179 -4.15 42.66 4.37
C ILE A 179 -4.24 44.09 4.96
N VAL A 180 -5.16 44.31 5.91
CA VAL A 180 -5.38 45.62 6.53
C VAL A 180 -4.61 45.69 7.85
N ASP A 181 -3.38 46.19 7.79
CA ASP A 181 -2.58 46.51 8.98
C ASP A 181 -3.29 47.59 9.81
N ILE A 182 -3.93 47.15 10.90
CA ILE A 182 -4.77 47.96 11.80
C ILE A 182 -3.98 49.14 12.39
N SER A 183 -2.64 49.09 12.37
CA SER A 183 -1.76 50.17 12.80
C SER A 183 -1.66 51.35 11.82
N GLN A 184 -2.15 51.19 10.58
CA GLN A 184 -2.10 52.22 9.53
C GLN A 184 -3.40 53.03 9.41
N LEU A 185 -4.44 52.70 10.19
CA LEU A 185 -5.68 53.47 10.18
C LEU A 185 -5.53 54.75 11.00
N PRO A 186 -5.91 55.93 10.46
CA PRO A 186 -5.85 57.17 11.21
C PRO A 186 -6.81 57.11 12.40
N PRO A 187 -6.42 57.60 13.59
CA PRO A 187 -7.31 57.65 14.74
C PRO A 187 -8.49 58.59 14.44
N GLY A 188 -9.70 58.07 14.65
CA GLY A 188 -10.95 58.83 14.57
C GLY A 188 -11.26 59.59 15.85
#